data_AF-A0A8X6T7H3-F1
#
_entry.id   AF-A0A8X6T7H3-F1
#
_cell.length_a   1.000
_cell.length_b   1.000
_cell.length_c   1.000
_cell.angle_alpha   90.00
_cell.angle_beta   90.00
_cell.angle_gamma   90.00
#
_symmetry.space_group_name_H-M   'P 1'
#
loop_
_entity.id
_entity.type
_entity.pdbx_description
1 polymer ?
#
loop_
_entity_poly.entity_id
_entity_poly.type
_entity_poly.pdbx_seq_one_letter_code
_entity_poly.pdbx_strand_id
1 'polypeptide(L)'
;MPTTRAMEAQFQTLLEKLTEMKSDLTASMNANMGEMKSELTASMNANMGELNTKLTNVNEQISANKEELKSDLKGIGDKLTTMDKKFEEMEGRIESVEYKFENKFVDIENKFENKFEDMESKLEAKIFEKVEDVSISFRSDLEKLKQKVMTGQGDEFKFQAPNSKPSIKLSTYDGKFSWQNKTQFVRRRDGEKFHSDCVVRTVKHPTKIMI
;
A
#
# COMPACT_ATOMS: atom_id res chain seq x y z
N MET A 1 12.59 -128.02 -7.05
CA MET A 1 13.07 -126.90 -6.21
C MET A 1 11.97 -125.85 -6.11
N PRO A 2 11.27 -125.74 -4.97
CA PRO A 2 10.16 -124.80 -4.76
C PRO A 2 10.59 -123.33 -4.55
N THR A 3 11.87 -123.08 -4.29
CA THR A 3 12.41 -121.79 -3.84
C THR A 3 12.56 -120.73 -4.93
N THR A 4 12.80 -121.13 -6.19
CA THR A 4 12.97 -120.20 -7.33
C THR A 4 11.65 -119.53 -7.75
N ARG A 5 10.54 -120.28 -7.73
CA ARG A 5 9.21 -119.75 -8.08
C ARG A 5 8.69 -118.72 -7.09
N ALA A 6 9.06 -118.85 -5.81
CA ALA A 6 8.71 -117.88 -4.77
C ALA A 6 9.49 -116.56 -4.90
N MET A 7 10.78 -116.62 -5.25
CA MET A 7 11.59 -115.43 -5.53
C MET A 7 11.10 -114.67 -6.77
N GLU A 8 10.72 -115.38 -7.84
CA GLU A 8 10.16 -114.76 -9.05
C GLU A 8 8.86 -114.00 -8.75
N ALA A 9 7.96 -114.59 -7.95
CA ALA A 9 6.73 -113.93 -7.54
C ALA A 9 6.99 -112.66 -6.71
N GLN A 10 8.00 -112.68 -5.83
CA GLN A 10 8.41 -111.50 -5.06
C GLN A 10 8.98 -110.40 -5.97
N PHE A 11 9.76 -110.76 -6.99
CA PHE A 11 10.31 -109.80 -7.95
C PHE A 11 9.22 -109.12 -8.78
N GLN A 12 8.23 -109.88 -9.26
CA GLN A 12 7.08 -109.32 -9.98
C GLN A 12 6.26 -108.38 -9.09
N THR A 13 6.03 -108.76 -7.83
CA THR A 13 5.34 -107.89 -6.85
C THR A 13 6.09 -106.57 -6.64
N LEU A 14 7.43 -106.60 -6.62
CA LEU A 14 8.27 -105.42 -6.51
C LEU A 14 8.18 -104.52 -7.75
N LEU A 15 8.19 -105.12 -8.94
CA LEU A 15 8.01 -104.39 -10.20
C LEU A 15 6.66 -103.67 -10.24
N GLU A 16 5.60 -104.34 -9.81
CA GLU A 16 4.25 -103.77 -9.80
C GLU A 16 4.16 -102.56 -8.85
N LYS A 17 4.70 -102.69 -7.64
CA LYS A 17 4.83 -101.55 -6.70
C LYS A 17 5.65 -100.40 -7.27
N LEU A 18 6.73 -100.68 -7.98
CA LEU A 18 7.55 -99.64 -8.64
C LEU A 18 6.77 -98.93 -9.75
N THR A 19 5.97 -99.65 -10.53
CA THR A 19 5.11 -99.05 -11.56
C THR A 19 4.01 -98.18 -10.94
N GLU A 20 3.42 -98.63 -9.84
CA GLU A 20 2.38 -97.91 -9.11
C GLU A 20 2.95 -96.62 -8.51
N MET A 21 4.09 -96.69 -7.81
CA MET A 21 4.79 -95.53 -7.27
C MET A 21 5.18 -94.52 -8.36
N LYS A 22 5.63 -94.99 -9.53
CA LYS A 22 5.96 -94.10 -10.66
C LYS A 22 4.71 -93.41 -11.20
N SER A 23 3.60 -94.12 -11.32
CA SER A 23 2.31 -93.58 -11.75
C SER A 23 1.83 -92.50 -10.79
N ASP A 24 1.81 -92.79 -9.48
CA ASP A 24 1.39 -91.86 -8.43
C ASP A 24 2.27 -90.61 -8.38
N LEU A 25 3.59 -90.79 -8.47
CA LEU A 25 4.52 -89.66 -8.50
C LEU A 25 4.27 -88.78 -9.73
N THR A 26 4.01 -89.38 -10.88
CA THR A 26 3.71 -88.64 -12.12
C THR A 26 2.39 -87.88 -11.98
N ALA A 27 1.35 -88.52 -11.43
CA ALA A 27 0.05 -87.89 -11.20
C ALA A 27 0.14 -86.72 -10.22
N SER A 28 0.83 -86.92 -9.08
CA SER A 28 1.03 -85.87 -8.08
C SER A 28 1.82 -84.69 -8.64
N MET A 29 2.91 -84.94 -9.39
CA MET A 29 3.71 -83.88 -9.98
C MET A 29 2.92 -83.07 -11.02
N ASN A 30 2.11 -83.74 -11.84
CA ASN A 30 1.23 -83.08 -12.80
C ASN A 30 0.14 -82.24 -12.10
N ALA A 31 -0.46 -82.75 -11.02
CA ALA A 31 -1.46 -82.03 -10.23
C ALA A 31 -0.86 -80.76 -9.60
N ASN A 32 0.27 -80.90 -8.90
CA ASN A 32 0.97 -79.79 -8.26
C ASN A 32 1.40 -78.70 -9.26
N MET A 33 1.86 -79.10 -10.45
CA MET A 33 2.22 -78.14 -11.51
C MET A 33 0.98 -77.43 -12.07
N GLY A 34 -0.15 -78.14 -12.17
CA GLY A 34 -1.44 -77.56 -12.55
C GLY A 34 -1.94 -76.53 -11.54
N GLU A 35 -1.90 -76.85 -10.25
CA GLU A 35 -2.27 -75.95 -9.15
C GLU A 35 -1.38 -74.71 -9.13
N MET A 36 -0.05 -74.89 -9.14
CA MET A 36 0.91 -73.78 -9.15
C MET A 36 0.69 -72.84 -10.34
N LYS A 37 0.41 -73.39 -11.53
CA LYS A 37 0.09 -72.60 -12.72
C LYS A 37 -1.23 -71.82 -12.55
N SER A 38 -2.24 -72.44 -11.97
CA SER A 38 -3.53 -71.79 -11.70
C SER A 38 -3.39 -70.64 -10.71
N GLU A 39 -2.72 -70.87 -9.58
CA GLU A 39 -2.48 -69.86 -8.54
C GLU A 39 -1.67 -68.68 -9.07
N LEU A 40 -0.59 -68.95 -9.83
CA LEU A 40 0.22 -67.90 -10.44
C LEU A 40 -0.60 -67.05 -11.42
N THR A 41 -1.43 -67.70 -12.24
CA THR A 41 -2.30 -67.01 -13.21
C THR A 41 -3.34 -66.15 -12.49
N ALA A 42 -3.97 -66.68 -11.45
CA ALA A 42 -4.96 -65.95 -10.65
C ALA A 42 -4.35 -64.73 -9.95
N SER A 43 -3.18 -64.90 -9.33
CA SER A 43 -2.45 -63.81 -8.66
C SER A 43 -2.02 -62.71 -9.63
N MET A 44 -1.48 -63.07 -10.80
CA MET A 44 -1.13 -62.10 -11.84
C MET A 44 -2.34 -61.31 -12.33
N ASN A 45 -3.47 -61.98 -12.58
CA ASN A 45 -4.70 -61.32 -13.03
C ASN A 45 -5.26 -60.38 -11.96
N ALA A 46 -5.26 -60.80 -10.69
CA ALA A 46 -5.69 -59.96 -9.58
C ALA A 46 -4.82 -58.69 -9.46
N ASN A 47 -3.49 -58.86 -9.44
CA ASN A 47 -2.54 -57.74 -9.36
C ASN A 47 -2.66 -56.79 -10.55
N MET A 48 -2.87 -57.32 -11.76
CA MET A 48 -3.07 -56.49 -12.95
C MET A 48 -4.39 -55.70 -12.88
N GLY A 49 -5.46 -56.30 -12.33
CA GLY A 49 -6.71 -55.61 -12.04
C GLY A 49 -6.52 -54.47 -11.02
N GLU A 50 -5.81 -54.73 -9.93
CA GLU A 50 -5.48 -53.70 -8.93
C GLU A 50 -4.63 -52.57 -9.50
N LEU A 51 -3.64 -52.88 -10.34
CA LEU A 51 -2.81 -51.86 -10.99
C LEU A 51 -3.63 -51.00 -11.95
N ASN A 52 -4.53 -51.61 -12.74
CA ASN A 52 -5.40 -50.88 -13.65
C ASN A 52 -6.37 -49.94 -12.91
N THR A 53 -6.94 -50.39 -11.78
CA THR A 53 -7.82 -49.55 -10.96
C THR A 53 -7.06 -48.39 -10.31
N LYS A 54 -5.83 -48.61 -9.83
CA LYS A 54 -4.98 -47.52 -9.32
C LYS A 54 -4.59 -46.54 -10.42
N LEU A 55 -4.25 -47.02 -11.62
CA LEU A 55 -3.87 -46.19 -12.75
C LEU A 55 -5.03 -45.30 -13.22
N THR A 56 -6.23 -45.86 -13.32
CA THR A 56 -7.44 -45.10 -13.69
C THR A 56 -7.75 -44.01 -12.67
N ASN A 57 -7.70 -44.32 -11.38
CA ASN A 57 -7.91 -43.34 -10.31
C ASN A 57 -6.88 -42.19 -10.36
N VAL A 58 -5.59 -42.50 -10.49
CA VAL A 58 -4.55 -41.47 -10.63
C VAL A 58 -4.80 -40.59 -11.86
N ASN A 59 -5.20 -41.19 -12.98
CA ASN A 59 -5.47 -40.44 -14.20
C ASN A 59 -6.69 -39.49 -14.06
N GLU A 60 -7.73 -39.93 -13.36
CA GLU A 60 -8.89 -39.10 -13.02
C GLU A 60 -8.50 -37.94 -12.10
N GLN A 61 -7.71 -38.21 -11.05
CA GLN A 61 -7.21 -37.17 -10.13
C GLN A 61 -6.34 -36.13 -10.84
N ILE A 62 -5.42 -36.57 -11.70
CA ILE A 62 -4.59 -35.65 -12.51
C ILE A 62 -5.46 -34.77 -13.40
N SER A 63 -6.50 -35.35 -14.01
CA SER A 63 -7.42 -34.61 -14.88
C SER A 63 -8.23 -33.57 -14.10
N ALA A 64 -8.73 -33.94 -12.92
CA ALA A 64 -9.45 -33.02 -12.03
C ALA A 64 -8.56 -31.86 -11.58
N ASN A 65 -7.38 -32.16 -11.06
CA ASN A 65 -6.43 -31.15 -10.58
C ASN A 65 -5.98 -30.21 -11.72
N LYS A 66 -5.83 -30.72 -12.95
CA LYS A 66 -5.49 -29.91 -14.12
C LYS A 66 -6.56 -28.86 -14.42
N GLU A 67 -7.84 -29.24 -14.36
CA GLU A 67 -8.94 -28.30 -14.61
C GLU A 67 -9.09 -27.29 -13.47
N GLU A 68 -8.88 -27.71 -12.22
CA GLU A 68 -8.83 -26.81 -11.06
C GLU A 68 -7.73 -25.76 -11.21
N LEU A 69 -6.49 -26.19 -11.48
CA LEU A 69 -5.36 -25.27 -11.71
C LEU A 69 -5.62 -24.30 -12.86
N LYS A 70 -6.25 -24.76 -13.94
CA LYS A 70 -6.61 -23.90 -15.08
C LYS A 70 -7.64 -22.84 -14.69
N SER A 71 -8.64 -23.22 -13.88
CA SER A 71 -9.63 -22.30 -13.33
C SER A 71 -8.97 -21.25 -12.43
N ASP A 72 -8.10 -21.69 -11.52
CA ASP A 72 -7.38 -20.79 -10.60
C ASP A 72 -6.48 -19.81 -11.34
N LEU A 73 -5.71 -20.28 -12.32
CA LEU A 73 -4.85 -19.44 -13.15
C LEU A 73 -5.67 -18.39 -13.92
N LYS A 74 -6.83 -18.78 -14.46
CA LYS A 74 -7.75 -17.83 -15.10
C LYS A 74 -8.25 -16.79 -14.10
N GLY A 75 -8.69 -17.22 -12.92
CA GLY A 75 -9.15 -16.31 -11.86
C GLY A 75 -8.07 -15.35 -11.36
N ILE A 76 -6.81 -15.78 -11.32
CA ILE A 76 -5.65 -14.92 -11.04
C ILE A 76 -5.46 -13.90 -12.17
N GLY A 77 -5.52 -14.34 -13.43
CA GLY A 77 -5.44 -13.45 -14.60
C GLY A 77 -6.49 -12.33 -14.57
N ASP A 78 -7.75 -12.69 -14.31
CA ASP A 78 -8.86 -11.73 -14.23
C ASP A 78 -8.65 -10.70 -13.10
N LYS A 79 -8.11 -11.13 -11.94
CA LYS A 79 -7.77 -10.25 -10.82
C LYS A 79 -6.63 -9.29 -11.16
N LEU A 80 -5.60 -9.77 -11.85
CA LEU A 80 -4.47 -8.93 -12.29
C LEU A 80 -4.95 -7.86 -13.27
N THR A 81 -5.74 -8.23 -14.29
CA THR A 81 -6.33 -7.25 -15.22
C THR A 81 -7.21 -6.22 -14.51
N THR A 82 -7.90 -6.62 -13.43
CA THR A 82 -8.68 -5.68 -12.61
C THR A 82 -7.78 -4.75 -11.80
N MET A 83 -6.65 -5.23 -11.30
CA MET A 83 -5.68 -4.39 -10.59
C MET A 83 -5.04 -3.38 -11.54
N ASP A 84 -4.64 -3.79 -12.74
CA ASP A 84 -4.03 -2.90 -13.75
C ASP A 84 -4.95 -1.71 -14.04
N LYS A 85 -6.24 -1.96 -14.30
CA LYS A 85 -7.23 -0.88 -14.51
C LYS A 85 -7.36 0.07 -13.32
N LYS A 86 -7.28 -0.44 -12.09
CA LYS A 86 -7.34 0.40 -10.88
C LYS A 86 -6.09 1.24 -10.72
N PHE A 87 -4.93 0.72 -11.09
CA PHE A 87 -3.69 1.49 -11.10
C PHE A 87 -3.74 2.61 -12.14
N GLU A 88 -4.20 2.33 -13.35
CA GLU A 88 -4.41 3.35 -14.40
C GLU A 88 -5.39 4.45 -13.93
N GLU A 89 -6.51 4.07 -13.29
CA GLU A 89 -7.45 5.05 -12.72
C GLU A 89 -6.83 5.89 -11.60
N MET A 90 -6.01 5.28 -10.75
CA MET A 90 -5.29 5.98 -9.68
C MET A 90 -4.26 6.96 -10.24
N GLU A 91 -3.49 6.58 -11.25
CA GLU A 91 -2.54 7.44 -11.93
C GLU A 91 -3.25 8.68 -12.50
N GLY A 92 -4.35 8.50 -13.24
CA GLY A 92 -5.12 9.63 -13.76
C GLY A 92 -5.72 10.54 -12.68
N ARG A 93 -6.11 9.97 -11.52
CA ARG A 93 -6.56 10.77 -10.37
C ARG A 93 -5.44 11.56 -9.73
N ILE A 94 -4.24 11.00 -9.63
CA ILE A 94 -3.05 11.68 -9.10
C ILE A 94 -2.68 12.84 -10.02
N GLU A 95 -2.58 12.62 -11.33
CA GLU A 95 -2.30 13.67 -12.31
C GLU A 95 -3.34 14.82 -12.24
N SER A 96 -4.63 14.48 -12.12
CA SER A 96 -5.69 15.48 -11.96
C SER A 96 -5.54 16.32 -10.69
N VAL A 97 -5.10 15.70 -9.59
CA VAL A 97 -4.87 16.39 -8.32
C VAL A 97 -3.64 17.29 -8.42
N GLU A 98 -2.53 16.79 -8.98
CA GLU A 98 -1.31 17.57 -9.21
C GLU A 98 -1.62 18.82 -10.05
N TYR A 99 -2.31 18.66 -11.18
CA TYR A 99 -2.71 19.78 -12.04
C TYR A 99 -3.57 20.81 -11.29
N LYS A 100 -4.53 20.36 -10.47
CA LYS A 100 -5.38 21.26 -9.68
C LYS A 100 -4.60 22.00 -8.59
N PHE A 101 -3.61 21.36 -7.98
CA PHE A 101 -2.77 22.00 -6.97
C PHE A 101 -1.87 23.06 -7.62
N GLU A 102 -1.22 22.73 -8.72
CA GLU A 102 -0.36 23.66 -9.46
C GLU A 102 -1.13 24.94 -9.83
N ASN A 103 -2.30 24.78 -10.47
CA ASN A 103 -3.14 25.93 -10.84
C ASN A 103 -3.58 26.76 -9.63
N LYS A 104 -3.90 26.11 -8.50
CA LYS A 104 -4.29 26.83 -7.28
C LYS A 104 -3.13 27.61 -6.69
N PHE A 105 -1.90 27.10 -6.77
CA PHE A 105 -0.71 27.83 -6.32
C PHE A 105 -0.49 29.06 -7.18
N VAL A 106 -0.50 28.92 -8.51
CA VAL A 106 -0.38 30.05 -9.45
C VAL A 106 -1.48 31.09 -9.22
N ASP A 107 -2.74 30.66 -9.03
CA ASP A 107 -3.85 31.57 -8.72
C ASP A 107 -3.65 32.32 -7.40
N ILE A 108 -3.06 31.67 -6.40
CA ILE A 108 -2.77 32.27 -5.09
C ILE A 108 -1.62 33.27 -5.21
N GLU A 109 -0.54 32.91 -5.88
CA GLU A 109 0.62 33.78 -6.15
C GLU A 109 0.16 35.06 -6.85
N ASN A 110 -0.57 34.94 -7.96
CA ASN A 110 -1.13 36.08 -8.68
C ASN A 110 -2.03 36.96 -7.80
N LYS A 111 -2.88 36.36 -6.96
CA LYS A 111 -3.74 37.13 -6.04
C LYS A 111 -2.94 37.88 -4.97
N PHE A 112 -1.84 37.31 -4.50
CA PHE A 112 -0.97 37.98 -3.54
C PHE A 112 -0.19 39.12 -4.21
N GLU A 113 0.39 38.89 -5.37
CA GLU A 113 1.10 39.90 -6.17
C GLU A 113 0.23 41.14 -6.41
N ASN A 114 -0.97 40.94 -6.98
CA ASN A 114 -1.92 42.02 -7.23
C ASN A 114 -2.34 42.78 -5.95
N LYS A 115 -2.45 42.09 -4.81
CA LYS A 115 -2.79 42.74 -3.54
C LYS A 115 -1.63 43.56 -2.98
N PHE A 116 -0.40 43.07 -3.15
CA PHE A 116 0.79 43.83 -2.75
C PHE A 116 0.94 45.07 -3.62
N GLU A 117 0.80 44.97 -4.94
CA GLU A 117 0.85 46.12 -5.85
C GLU A 117 -0.23 47.17 -5.53
N ASP A 118 -1.48 46.76 -5.26
CA ASP A 118 -2.56 47.67 -4.86
C ASP A 118 -2.28 48.33 -3.50
N MET A 119 -1.71 47.58 -2.55
CA MET A 119 -1.30 48.12 -1.25
C MET A 119 -0.16 49.14 -1.38
N GLU A 120 0.87 48.83 -2.17
CA GLU A 120 1.98 49.74 -2.45
C GLU A 120 1.48 51.03 -3.10
N SER A 121 0.67 50.94 -4.15
CA SER A 121 0.07 52.09 -4.83
C SER A 121 -0.75 52.97 -3.88
N LYS A 122 -1.55 52.36 -3.00
CA LYS A 122 -2.35 53.09 -2.00
C LYS A 122 -1.48 53.75 -0.93
N LEU A 123 -0.39 53.11 -0.53
CA LEU A 123 0.55 53.69 0.43
C LEU A 123 1.31 54.87 -0.17
N GLU A 124 1.80 54.73 -1.40
CA GLU A 124 2.46 55.81 -2.14
C GLU A 124 1.54 57.03 -2.30
N ALA A 125 0.29 56.82 -2.73
CA ALA A 125 -0.68 57.91 -2.87
C ALA A 125 -0.95 58.64 -1.54
N LYS A 126 -1.11 57.89 -0.44
CA LYS A 126 -1.33 58.49 0.89
C LYS A 126 -0.11 59.23 1.41
N ILE A 127 1.10 58.73 1.17
CA ILE A 127 2.34 59.42 1.54
C ILE A 127 2.44 60.72 0.76
N PHE A 128 2.20 60.70 -0.56
CA PHE A 128 2.24 61.89 -1.40
C PHE A 128 1.22 62.95 -0.93
N GLU A 129 -0.03 62.55 -0.68
CA GLU A 129 -1.08 63.43 -0.13
C GLU A 129 -0.64 64.07 1.19
N LYS A 130 -0.10 63.28 2.14
CA LYS A 130 0.33 63.80 3.44
C LYS A 130 1.55 64.70 3.36
N VAL A 131 2.48 64.43 2.45
CA VAL A 131 3.65 65.29 2.21
C VAL A 131 3.22 66.62 1.60
N GLU A 132 2.27 66.62 0.67
CA GLU A 132 1.71 67.84 0.09
C GLU A 132 0.94 68.66 1.14
N ASP A 133 0.08 68.03 1.95
CA ASP A 133 -0.62 68.67 3.07
C ASP A 133 0.34 69.40 4.02
N VAL A 134 1.41 68.70 4.42
CA VAL A 134 2.45 69.27 5.30
C VAL A 134 3.15 70.44 4.62
N SER A 135 3.51 70.30 3.33
CA SER A 135 4.18 71.34 2.56
C SER A 135 3.32 72.62 2.43
N ILE A 136 2.02 72.47 2.16
CA ILE A 136 1.06 73.58 2.10
C ILE A 136 0.95 74.26 3.48
N SER A 137 0.79 73.48 4.56
CA SER A 137 0.67 74.03 5.91
C SER A 137 1.93 74.82 6.32
N PHE A 138 3.11 74.28 6.04
CA PHE A 138 4.39 74.93 6.34
C PHE A 138 4.57 76.24 5.55
N ARG A 139 4.21 76.24 4.26
CA ARG A 139 4.20 77.46 3.45
C ARG A 139 3.25 78.51 4.02
N SER A 140 2.05 78.11 4.43
CA SER A 140 1.08 79.02 5.07
C SER A 140 1.64 79.64 6.36
N ASP A 141 2.25 78.83 7.22
CA ASP A 141 2.79 79.29 8.50
C ASP A 141 4.01 80.21 8.33
N LEU A 142 4.85 79.97 7.32
CA LEU A 142 5.94 80.89 6.95
C LEU A 142 5.42 82.26 6.53
N GLU A 143 4.36 82.33 5.73
CA GLU A 143 3.79 83.61 5.30
C GLU A 143 3.17 84.38 6.48
N LYS A 144 2.47 83.69 7.39
CA LYS A 144 1.99 84.30 8.64
C LYS A 144 3.13 84.86 9.49
N LEU A 145 4.25 84.13 9.60
CA LEU A 145 5.41 84.57 10.37
C LEU A 145 6.07 85.80 9.73
N LYS A 146 6.27 85.80 8.40
CA LYS A 146 6.80 86.96 7.66
C LYS A 146 5.96 88.21 7.91
N GLN A 147 4.64 88.09 7.81
CA GLN A 147 3.71 89.19 8.07
C GLN A 147 3.87 89.74 9.50
N LYS A 148 3.90 88.86 10.50
CA LYS A 148 4.10 89.26 11.91
C LYS A 148 5.42 90.01 12.13
N VAL A 149 6.53 89.51 11.59
CA VAL A 149 7.85 90.15 11.68
C VAL A 149 7.84 91.54 11.04
N MET A 150 7.19 91.71 9.89
CA MET A 150 7.07 93.02 9.23
C MET A 150 6.23 94.03 10.02
N THR A 151 5.24 93.57 10.79
CA THR A 151 4.33 94.44 11.57
C THR A 151 4.83 94.81 12.97
N GLY A 152 5.98 94.29 13.41
CA GLY A 152 6.59 94.67 14.70
C GLY A 152 5.84 94.23 15.96
N GLN A 153 4.83 93.36 15.85
CA GLN A 153 4.07 92.82 16.99
C GLN A 153 4.82 91.63 17.60
N GLY A 154 5.73 91.92 18.53
CA GLY A 154 6.42 90.92 19.32
C GLY A 154 5.58 90.44 20.50
N ASP A 155 4.62 89.55 20.25
CA ASP A 155 3.98 88.72 21.29
C ASP A 155 4.10 87.23 20.94
N GLU A 156 4.40 86.45 21.98
CA GLU A 156 4.77 85.02 22.03
C GLU A 156 4.19 84.14 20.89
N PHE A 157 5.04 83.71 19.95
CA PHE A 157 4.65 82.85 18.82
C PHE A 157 4.36 81.42 19.29
N LYS A 158 3.09 81.08 19.50
CA LYS A 158 2.66 79.70 19.75
C LYS A 158 2.50 78.95 18.43
N PHE A 159 3.40 78.01 18.17
CA PHE A 159 3.27 77.05 17.07
C PHE A 159 2.05 76.17 17.33
N GLN A 160 0.95 76.43 16.62
CA GLN A 160 -0.23 75.58 16.69
C GLN A 160 -0.03 74.44 15.69
N ALA A 161 0.55 73.34 16.17
CA ALA A 161 0.76 72.15 15.35
C ALA A 161 -0.57 71.77 14.67
N PRO A 162 -0.59 71.52 13.35
CA PRO A 162 -1.79 71.07 12.68
C PRO A 162 -2.28 69.79 13.36
N ASN A 163 -3.55 69.77 13.77
CA ASN A 163 -4.23 68.73 14.56
C ASN A 163 -3.68 67.32 14.25
N SER A 164 -2.66 66.90 14.99
CA SER A 164 -2.05 65.59 14.86
C SER A 164 -2.88 64.62 15.69
N LYS A 165 -3.94 64.10 15.07
CA LYS A 165 -4.52 62.83 15.51
C LYS A 165 -5.22 62.11 14.36
N PRO A 166 -4.46 61.39 13.51
CA PRO A 166 -4.66 59.97 13.44
C PRO A 166 -3.83 59.37 14.58
N SER A 167 -4.48 58.99 15.67
CA SER A 167 -3.89 57.97 16.54
C SER A 167 -3.76 56.71 15.68
N ILE A 168 -2.61 56.52 15.03
CA ILE A 168 -2.20 55.18 14.67
C ILE A 168 -2.03 54.51 16.03
N LYS A 169 -3.02 53.71 16.42
CA LYS A 169 -2.79 52.71 17.44
C LYS A 169 -1.72 51.80 16.84
N LEU A 170 -0.45 52.10 17.11
CA LEU A 170 0.53 51.04 17.27
C LEU A 170 -0.07 50.20 18.39
N SER A 171 -0.80 49.15 18.00
CA SER A 171 -0.93 47.98 18.83
C SER A 171 0.51 47.64 19.18
N THR A 172 0.95 48.01 20.38
CA THR A 172 2.14 47.44 20.98
C THR A 172 1.87 45.96 20.98
N TYR A 173 2.38 45.29 19.96
CA TYR A 173 2.46 43.86 19.87
C TYR A 173 3.16 43.45 21.14
N ASP A 174 2.41 42.89 22.07
CA ASP A 174 2.81 42.64 23.45
C ASP A 174 3.78 41.46 23.55
N GLY A 175 4.38 41.03 22.44
CA GLY A 175 5.34 39.94 22.40
C GLY A 175 4.76 38.61 22.90
N LYS A 176 3.45 38.52 23.13
CA LYS A 176 2.77 37.32 23.60
C LYS A 176 2.23 36.48 22.45
N PHE A 177 3.04 36.32 21.41
CA PHE A 177 3.03 35.06 20.68
C PHE A 177 4.22 34.25 21.16
N SER A 178 4.00 33.54 22.26
CA SER A 178 4.88 32.43 22.61
C SER A 178 4.80 31.43 21.46
N TRP A 179 5.87 31.33 20.67
CA TRP A 179 6.09 30.24 19.73
C TRP A 179 6.35 28.89 20.43
N GLN A 180 5.79 28.69 21.63
CA GLN A 180 6.02 27.52 22.48
C GLN A 180 4.89 26.49 22.48
N ASN A 181 3.85 26.64 21.66
CA ASN A 181 2.88 25.56 21.45
C ASN A 181 2.62 25.31 19.96
N LYS A 182 3.60 24.69 19.29
CA LYS A 182 3.39 23.99 18.02
C LYS A 182 3.06 22.53 18.29
N THR A 183 1.94 22.28 18.94
CA THR A 183 1.15 21.07 18.67
C THR A 183 -0.31 21.45 18.82
N GLN A 184 -1.15 20.91 17.94
CA GLN A 184 -2.62 21.01 17.96
C GLN A 184 -3.26 22.23 17.26
N PHE A 185 -3.25 22.21 15.93
CA PHE A 185 -4.43 22.69 15.18
C PHE A 185 -4.75 21.72 14.05
N VAL A 186 -5.42 20.62 14.39
CA VAL A 186 -6.28 19.91 13.45
C VAL A 186 -7.69 20.42 13.74
N ARG A 187 -8.32 21.11 12.79
CA ARG A 187 -9.74 21.50 12.92
C ARG A 187 -10.57 20.22 12.98
N ARG A 188 -11.30 20.00 14.07
CA ARG A 188 -12.27 18.91 14.22
C ARG A 188 -13.60 19.30 13.57
N ARG A 189 -14.30 18.35 12.96
CA ARG A 189 -15.76 18.43 12.76
C ARG A 189 -16.45 17.87 14.00
N ASP A 190 -17.61 18.42 14.36
CA ASP A 190 -18.39 17.92 15.49
C ASP A 190 -18.79 16.46 15.26
N GLY A 191 -18.36 15.56 16.15
CA GLY A 191 -18.77 14.15 16.18
C GLY A 191 -17.66 13.08 16.10
N GLU A 192 -16.40 13.43 15.84
CA GLU A 192 -15.32 12.43 15.72
C GLU A 192 -14.67 12.06 17.07
N LYS A 193 -14.63 10.77 17.43
CA LYS A 193 -13.87 10.21 18.57
C LYS A 193 -12.52 9.65 18.08
N PHE A 194 -11.46 9.84 18.88
CA PHE A 194 -10.11 9.34 18.57
C PHE A 194 -10.05 7.81 18.65
N HIS A 195 -9.34 7.18 17.71
CA HIS A 195 -8.81 5.81 17.88
C HIS A 195 -7.54 5.88 18.72
N SER A 196 -7.36 4.94 19.65
CA SER A 196 -6.21 4.87 20.57
C SER A 196 -4.85 4.78 19.88
N ASP A 197 -4.83 4.42 18.61
CA ASP A 197 -3.61 4.06 17.87
C ASP A 197 -2.99 5.25 17.12
N CYS A 198 -3.64 6.42 17.15
CA CYS A 198 -3.14 7.65 16.51
C CYS A 198 -2.26 8.54 17.41
N VAL A 199 -1.70 8.01 18.51
CA VAL A 199 -0.75 8.74 19.36
C VAL A 199 0.66 8.60 18.79
N VAL A 200 1.07 9.53 17.93
CA VAL A 200 2.48 9.61 17.49
C VAL A 200 3.32 10.12 18.65
N ARG A 201 4.25 9.30 19.15
CA ARG A 201 5.24 9.70 20.16
C ARG A 201 6.19 10.73 19.53
N THR A 202 6.31 11.88 20.20
CA THR A 202 7.15 13.03 19.86
C THR A 202 8.55 12.66 19.35
N VAL A 203 8.89 13.15 18.16
CA VAL A 203 10.25 13.12 17.60
C VAL A 203 11.10 14.17 18.32
N LYS A 204 12.22 13.77 18.94
CA LYS A 204 13.20 14.69 19.53
C LYS A 204 14.03 15.33 18.42
N HIS A 205 14.03 16.67 18.32
CA HIS A 205 14.97 17.39 17.47
C HIS A 205 16.34 17.55 18.14
N PRO A 206 17.47 17.42 17.42
CA PRO A 206 18.81 17.66 17.96
C PRO A 206 19.10 19.16 18.15
N THR A 207 19.64 19.52 19.32
CA THR A 207 19.85 20.90 19.79
C THR A 207 21.25 21.48 19.51
N LYS A 208 21.95 21.07 18.46
CA LYS A 208 23.22 21.71 18.08
C LYS A 208 23.43 21.75 16.58
N ILE A 209 23.27 22.94 16.01
CA ILE A 209 23.93 23.33 14.76
C ILE A 209 25.27 23.91 15.20
N MET A 210 26.37 23.21 14.89
CA MET A 210 27.71 23.80 15.02
C MET A 210 27.91 24.76 13.84
N ILE A 211 28.17 26.03 14.15
CA ILE A 211 28.79 27.00 13.24
C ILE A 211 30.30 26.81 13.38
#